data_AF-A0AAI9E8K2-F1
#
_entry.id   AF-A0AAI9E8K2-F1
#
_cell.length_a   1.000
_cell.length_b   1.000
_cell.length_c   1.000
_cell.angle_alpha   90.00
_cell.angle_beta   90.00
_cell.angle_gamma   90.00
#
_symmetry.space_group_name_H-M   'P 1'
#
loop_
_entity.id
_entity.type
_entity.pdbx_description
1 polymer ?
#
loop_
_entity_poly.entity_id
_entity_poly.type
_entity_poly.pdbx_seq_one_letter_code
_entity_poly.pdbx_strand_id
1 'polypeptide(L)'
;MPAGQDAASRRDVEMLFDELPEPIDLEIDTATETSYWTDRGEFPRGNTLNKADVSGVFKAEDQREYTILGRHLHEAIGLKIDGRNQQIYVTDLGGTVYRYERDGTGVEKLFDGQGEYTGIALAHLDAARVREMYGITI
;
A
#
# COMPACT_ATOMS: atom_id res chain seq x y z
N MET A 1 18.08 -1.42 -18.04
CA MET A 1 19.31 -0.67 -17.70
C MET A 1 19.63 0.26 -18.85
N PRO A 2 19.88 1.55 -18.61
CA PRO A 2 20.31 2.48 -19.66
C PRO A 2 21.61 2.00 -20.32
N ALA A 3 21.80 2.37 -21.59
CA ALA A 3 22.99 1.97 -22.33
C ALA A 3 24.28 2.45 -21.64
N GLY A 4 25.23 1.54 -21.42
CA GLY A 4 26.52 1.83 -20.80
C GLY A 4 26.51 1.99 -19.27
N GLN A 5 25.39 1.70 -18.60
CA GLN A 5 25.27 1.77 -17.12
C GLN A 5 25.11 0.37 -16.52
N ASP A 6 25.64 0.17 -15.32
CA ASP A 6 25.42 -1.03 -14.51
C ASP A 6 24.41 -0.78 -13.37
N ALA A 7 24.06 -1.83 -12.63
CA ALA A 7 23.10 -1.75 -11.53
C ALA A 7 23.48 -0.71 -10.46
N ALA A 8 24.78 -0.49 -10.23
CA ALA A 8 25.30 0.39 -9.18
C ALA A 8 25.46 1.86 -9.65
N SER A 9 25.56 2.11 -10.95
CA SER A 9 25.86 3.43 -11.53
C SER A 9 24.70 4.02 -12.34
N ARG A 10 23.55 3.36 -12.33
CA ARG A 10 22.39 3.79 -13.12
C ARG A 10 21.82 5.13 -12.66
N ARG A 11 21.46 5.99 -13.61
CA ARG A 11 20.92 7.35 -13.37
C ARG A 11 19.44 7.49 -13.73
N ASP A 12 18.79 6.40 -14.14
CA ASP A 12 17.37 6.32 -14.45
C ASP A 12 16.52 5.91 -13.24
N VAL A 13 17.08 6.01 -12.03
CA VAL A 13 16.42 5.73 -10.76
C VAL A 13 16.58 6.95 -9.88
N GLU A 14 15.50 7.32 -9.22
CA GLU A 14 15.47 8.35 -8.19
C GLU A 14 14.98 7.73 -6.88
N MET A 15 15.56 8.19 -5.77
CA MET A 15 15.11 7.82 -4.43
C MET A 15 14.04 8.83 -4.00
N LEU A 16 12.83 8.34 -3.72
CA LEU A 16 11.71 9.20 -3.30
C LEU A 16 11.70 9.42 -1.79
N PHE A 17 11.97 8.36 -1.02
CA PHE A 17 12.02 8.36 0.43
C PHE A 17 13.20 7.50 0.88
N ASP A 18 13.95 8.00 1.86
CA ASP A 18 15.05 7.30 2.51
C ASP A 18 14.71 7.09 4.00
N GLU A 19 15.46 6.21 4.67
CA GLU A 19 15.35 5.94 6.10
C GLU A 19 13.93 5.53 6.55
N LEU A 20 13.17 4.90 5.65
CA LEU A 20 11.90 4.27 6.00
C LEU A 20 12.16 3.08 6.95
N PRO A 21 11.25 2.78 7.88
CA PRO A 21 11.45 1.73 8.88
C PRO A 21 11.72 0.34 8.27
N GLU A 22 10.74 -0.20 7.55
CA GLU A 22 10.83 -1.49 6.86
C GLU A 22 9.69 -1.57 5.83
N PRO A 23 9.83 -0.91 4.66
CA PRO A 23 8.77 -0.88 3.65
C PRO A 23 8.64 -2.25 2.97
N ILE A 24 7.42 -2.80 2.91
CA ILE A 24 7.19 -4.17 2.42
C ILE A 24 6.37 -4.24 1.14
N ASP A 25 5.23 -3.55 1.07
CA ASP A 25 4.38 -3.51 -0.11
C ASP A 25 4.04 -2.07 -0.49
N LEU A 26 3.82 -1.81 -1.78
CA LEU A 26 3.53 -0.48 -2.30
C LEU A 26 2.56 -0.53 -3.49
N GLU A 27 1.72 0.49 -3.58
CA GLU A 27 0.88 0.74 -4.75
C GLU A 27 0.88 2.23 -5.12
N ILE A 28 0.71 2.51 -6.42
CA ILE A 28 0.62 3.87 -6.93
C ILE A 28 -0.78 4.07 -7.51
N ASP A 29 -1.49 5.06 -6.99
CA ASP A 29 -2.69 5.58 -7.65
C ASP A 29 -2.26 6.51 -8.79
N THR A 30 -2.26 5.98 -10.00
CA THR A 30 -1.84 6.73 -11.20
C THR A 30 -2.75 7.91 -11.55
N ALA A 31 -3.99 7.94 -11.06
CA ALA A 31 -4.90 9.05 -11.34
C ALA A 31 -4.56 10.29 -10.50
N THR A 32 -4.01 10.09 -9.30
CA THR A 32 -3.64 11.17 -8.37
C THR A 32 -2.13 11.28 -8.14
N GLU A 33 -1.33 10.48 -8.86
CA GLU A 33 0.12 10.37 -8.70
C GLU A 33 0.51 10.20 -7.22
N THR A 34 -0.24 9.38 -6.48
CA THR A 34 -0.04 9.17 -5.05
C THR A 34 0.49 7.77 -4.80
N SER A 35 1.64 7.68 -4.15
CA SER A 35 2.19 6.41 -3.67
C SER A 35 1.62 6.10 -2.29
N TYR A 36 1.29 4.84 -2.07
CA TYR A 36 0.89 4.27 -0.79
C TYR A 36 1.77 3.07 -0.50
N TRP A 37 2.13 2.86 0.76
CA TRP A 37 2.93 1.70 1.15
C TRP A 37 2.66 1.30 2.60
N THR A 38 3.07 0.08 2.92
CA THR A 38 3.11 -0.44 4.29
C THR A 38 4.54 -0.46 4.79
N ASP A 39 4.74 0.02 6.01
CA ASP A 39 5.99 -0.16 6.75
C ASP A 39 5.75 -1.14 7.90
N ARG A 40 6.66 -2.11 8.07
CA ARG A 40 6.83 -2.88 9.30
C ARG A 40 7.76 -2.15 10.27
N GLY A 41 8.15 -2.85 11.33
CA GLY A 41 9.14 -2.40 12.29
C GLY A 41 8.54 -1.64 13.48
N GLU A 42 9.44 -1.06 14.26
CA GLU A 42 9.10 -0.50 15.56
C GLU A 42 8.44 0.89 15.49
N PHE A 43 7.68 1.21 16.54
CA PHE A 43 7.12 2.54 16.74
C PHE A 43 8.20 3.63 16.82
N PRO A 44 7.91 4.89 16.41
CA PRO A 44 6.59 5.41 16.04
C PRO A 44 6.28 5.41 14.53
N ARG A 45 7.24 5.05 13.66
CA ARG A 45 7.06 5.12 12.20
C ARG A 45 6.82 3.77 11.54
N GLY A 46 7.18 2.66 12.19
CA GLY A 46 6.88 1.30 11.72
C GLY A 46 5.47 0.84 12.07
N ASN A 47 5.05 -0.25 11.44
CA ASN A 47 3.70 -0.80 11.56
C ASN A 47 2.61 0.21 11.16
N THR A 48 2.81 0.79 9.97
CA THR A 48 2.01 1.89 9.42
C THR A 48 1.52 1.64 8.00
N LEU A 49 0.41 2.31 7.66
CA LEU A 49 -0.02 2.57 6.28
C LEU A 49 0.32 4.03 5.98
N ASN A 50 1.00 4.27 4.87
CA ASN A 50 1.54 5.58 4.51
C ASN A 50 1.06 6.04 3.14
N LYS A 51 1.09 7.35 2.90
CA LYS A 51 0.92 7.93 1.56
C LYS A 51 1.81 9.14 1.31
N ALA A 52 2.14 9.37 0.05
CA ALA A 52 2.78 10.60 -0.39
C ALA A 52 2.42 10.93 -1.84
N ASP A 53 2.37 12.23 -2.14
CA ASP A 53 2.30 12.74 -3.51
C ASP A 53 3.66 12.57 -4.18
N VAL A 54 3.67 11.78 -5.25
CA VAL A 54 4.85 11.48 -6.07
C VAL A 54 4.79 12.11 -7.47
N SER A 55 3.97 13.15 -7.64
CA SER A 55 3.97 13.97 -8.84
C SER A 55 5.21 14.85 -8.97
N GLY A 56 5.54 15.17 -10.22
CA GLY A 56 6.68 16.03 -10.59
C GLY A 56 8.03 15.31 -10.59
N VAL A 57 9.11 16.09 -10.73
CA VAL A 57 10.48 15.57 -10.72
C VAL A 57 11.01 15.59 -9.29
N PHE A 58 11.64 14.50 -8.85
CA PHE A 58 12.29 14.42 -7.55
C PHE A 58 13.78 14.69 -7.65
N LYS A 59 14.31 15.49 -6.74
CA LYS A 59 15.74 15.54 -6.45
C LYS A 59 15.97 14.94 -5.07
N ALA A 60 17.11 14.29 -4.88
CA ALA A 60 17.48 13.70 -3.58
C ALA A 60 17.55 14.74 -2.44
N GLU A 61 17.67 16.02 -2.76
CA GLU A 61 17.65 17.15 -1.83
C GLU A 61 16.23 17.63 -1.44
N ASP A 62 15.21 17.21 -2.20
CA ASP A 62 13.80 17.52 -1.91
C ASP A 62 13.32 16.58 -0.79
N GLN A 63 13.59 16.93 0.47
CA GLN A 63 13.09 16.18 1.64
C GLN A 63 11.55 16.24 1.71
N ARG A 64 10.87 15.39 0.93
CA ARG A 64 9.40 15.32 0.92
C ARG A 64 8.91 14.52 2.11
N GLU A 65 7.95 15.11 2.82
CA GLU A 65 7.25 14.45 3.91
C GLU A 65 6.18 13.50 3.36
N TYR A 66 5.88 12.46 4.12
CA TYR A 66 4.78 11.56 3.87
C TYR A 66 3.79 11.57 5.03
N THR A 67 2.56 11.16 4.75
CA THR A 67 1.50 11.10 5.75
C THR A 67 1.28 9.67 6.19
N ILE A 68 1.33 9.43 7.51
CA ILE A 68 0.89 8.17 8.10
C ILE A 68 -0.63 8.18 8.20
N LEU A 69 -1.30 7.29 7.46
CA LEU A 69 -2.75 7.11 7.45
C LEU A 69 -3.23 6.15 8.53
N GLY A 70 -2.47 5.06 8.75
CA GLY A 70 -2.79 4.02 9.70
C GLY A 70 -1.59 3.70 10.58
N ARG A 71 -1.85 3.30 11.83
CA ARG A 71 -0.84 2.92 12.83
C ARG A 71 -1.30 1.70 13.59
N HIS A 72 -0.36 1.11 14.34
CA HIS A 72 -0.64 -0.04 15.21
C HIS A 72 -1.12 -1.27 14.43
N LEU A 73 -0.56 -1.46 13.24
CA LEU A 73 -0.65 -2.71 12.49
C LEU A 73 0.27 -3.76 13.15
N HIS A 74 0.07 -5.04 12.86
CA HIS A 74 0.81 -6.14 13.46
C HIS A 74 1.67 -6.85 12.41
N GLU A 75 2.82 -6.24 12.09
CA GLU A 75 3.67 -6.59 10.95
C GLU A 75 2.93 -6.43 9.62
N ALA A 76 2.65 -5.18 9.25
CA ALA A 76 1.95 -4.81 8.02
C ALA A 76 2.60 -5.42 6.77
N ILE A 77 1.80 -5.93 5.83
CA ILE A 77 2.30 -6.51 4.58
C ILE A 77 1.47 -6.01 3.41
N GLY A 78 0.46 -6.77 2.98
CA GLY A 78 -0.26 -6.52 1.76
C GLY A 78 -1.04 -5.22 1.79
N LEU A 79 -1.05 -4.53 0.66
CA LEU A 79 -1.78 -3.29 0.41
C LEU A 79 -2.61 -3.43 -0.87
N LYS A 80 -3.85 -2.95 -0.84
CA LYS A 80 -4.64 -2.78 -2.06
C LYS A 80 -5.45 -1.49 -2.06
N ILE A 81 -5.27 -0.70 -3.09
CA ILE A 81 -6.03 0.52 -3.33
C ILE A 81 -7.28 0.20 -4.15
N ASP A 82 -8.45 0.60 -3.65
CA ASP A 82 -9.71 0.61 -4.40
C ASP A 82 -10.02 2.03 -4.87
N GLY A 83 -9.65 2.32 -6.12
CA GLY A 83 -9.98 3.58 -6.80
C GLY A 83 -11.48 3.76 -7.04
N ARG A 84 -12.25 2.69 -7.16
CA ARG A 84 -13.69 2.79 -7.48
C ARG A 84 -14.50 3.17 -6.26
N ASN A 85 -14.21 2.56 -5.11
CA ASN A 85 -14.95 2.79 -3.86
C ASN A 85 -14.25 3.76 -2.91
N GLN A 86 -13.09 4.31 -3.30
CA GLN A 86 -12.31 5.25 -2.47
C GLN A 86 -11.86 4.63 -1.13
N GLN A 87 -11.43 3.37 -1.17
CA GLN A 87 -11.01 2.60 0.00
C GLN A 87 -9.58 2.09 -0.15
N ILE A 88 -8.97 1.75 0.98
CA ILE A 88 -7.65 1.10 1.05
C ILE A 88 -7.80 -0.13 1.94
N TYR A 89 -7.27 -1.26 1.48
CA TYR A 89 -7.23 -2.49 2.25
C TYR A 89 -5.79 -2.82 2.63
N VAL A 90 -5.59 -3.24 3.88
CA VAL A 90 -4.28 -3.63 4.40
C VAL A 90 -4.38 -4.97 5.11
N THR A 91 -3.37 -5.81 4.96
CA THR A 91 -3.26 -7.09 5.67
C THR A 91 -2.00 -7.13 6.52
N ASP A 92 -2.03 -7.88 7.61
CA ASP A 92 -0.87 -8.05 8.48
C ASP A 92 -0.67 -9.50 8.98
N LEU A 93 0.49 -9.78 9.58
CA LEU A 93 0.77 -11.09 10.18
C LEU A 93 0.02 -11.32 11.50
N GLY A 94 -0.61 -10.29 12.06
CA GLY A 94 -1.58 -10.45 13.15
C GLY A 94 -2.88 -11.15 12.72
N GLY A 95 -3.05 -11.41 11.43
CA GLY A 95 -4.24 -12.07 10.88
C GLY A 95 -5.42 -11.13 10.73
N THR A 96 -5.14 -9.84 10.52
CA THR A 96 -6.17 -8.82 10.36
C THR A 96 -6.23 -8.34 8.90
N VAL A 97 -7.44 -8.12 8.41
CA VAL A 97 -7.68 -7.38 7.17
C VAL A 97 -8.38 -6.08 7.55
N TYR A 98 -7.70 -4.96 7.32
CA TYR A 98 -8.20 -3.63 7.58
C TYR A 98 -8.78 -3.02 6.32
N ARG A 99 -9.77 -2.15 6.51
CA ARG A 99 -10.27 -1.24 5.51
C ARG A 99 -10.18 0.19 6.05
N TYR A 100 -9.64 1.09 5.26
CA TYR A 100 -9.56 2.52 5.54
C TYR A 100 -10.26 3.30 4.43
N GLU A 101 -10.79 4.47 4.75
CA GLU A 101 -11.08 5.51 3.76
C GLU A 101 -9.75 6.05 3.17
N ARG A 102 -9.78 6.70 1.99
CA ARG A 102 -8.56 7.23 1.33
C ARG A 102 -7.75 8.23 2.16
N ASP A 103 -8.37 8.87 3.14
CA ASP A 103 -7.72 9.81 4.06
C ASP A 103 -7.20 9.16 5.35
N GLY A 104 -7.33 7.83 5.49
CA GLY A 104 -6.91 7.07 6.66
C GLY A 104 -7.96 6.99 7.77
N THR A 105 -9.11 7.65 7.62
CA THR A 105 -10.20 7.57 8.58
C THR A 105 -11.05 6.31 8.37
N GLY A 106 -12.09 6.13 9.20
CA GLY A 106 -13.09 5.07 9.02
C GLY A 106 -12.55 3.65 9.13
N VAL A 107 -11.45 3.45 9.87
CA VAL A 107 -10.81 2.13 9.98
C VAL A 107 -11.78 1.06 10.48
N GLU A 108 -11.88 -0.02 9.74
CA GLU A 108 -12.66 -1.20 10.09
C GLU A 108 -11.80 -2.47 9.92
N LYS A 109 -11.89 -3.39 10.88
CA LYS A 109 -11.33 -4.73 10.75
C LYS A 109 -12.37 -5.66 10.14
N LEU A 110 -12.19 -6.04 8.88
CA LEU A 110 -13.08 -6.97 8.17
C LEU A 110 -12.88 -8.41 8.64
N PHE A 111 -11.64 -8.74 9.01
CA PHE A 111 -11.24 -9.99 9.64
C PHE A 111 -10.23 -9.67 10.74
N ASP A 112 -10.22 -10.44 11.83
CA ASP A 112 -9.31 -10.25 12.97
C ASP A 112 -8.91 -11.61 13.55
N GLY A 113 -7.61 -11.80 13.79
CA GLY A 113 -7.04 -13.00 14.43
C GLY A 113 -7.13 -14.30 13.62
N GLN A 114 -7.20 -14.23 12.28
CA GLN A 114 -7.23 -15.42 11.43
C GLN A 114 -5.89 -15.64 10.71
N GLY A 115 -4.99 -16.38 11.35
CA GLY A 115 -3.71 -16.79 10.74
C GLY A 115 -2.80 -15.61 10.43
N GLU A 116 -2.06 -15.71 9.34
CA GLU A 116 -1.11 -14.68 8.88
C GLU A 116 -1.48 -14.30 7.44
N TYR A 117 -1.74 -13.02 7.19
CA TYR A 117 -2.08 -12.53 5.85
C TYR A 117 -0.94 -11.71 5.26
N THR A 118 -0.44 -12.16 4.10
CA THR A 118 0.74 -11.58 3.45
C THR A 118 0.43 -10.79 2.18
N GLY A 119 -0.69 -11.09 1.50
CA GLY A 119 -1.02 -10.43 0.24
C GLY A 119 -2.52 -10.27 0.09
N ILE A 120 -2.92 -9.28 -0.69
CA ILE A 120 -4.32 -8.96 -0.96
C ILE A 120 -4.49 -8.54 -2.42
N ALA A 121 -5.59 -8.96 -3.02
CA ALA A 121 -5.99 -8.56 -4.36
C ALA A 121 -7.48 -8.22 -4.36
N LEU A 122 -7.86 -7.28 -5.23
CA LEU A 122 -9.24 -6.85 -5.38
C LEU A 122 -9.75 -7.19 -6.78
N ALA A 123 -10.97 -7.72 -6.84
CA ALA A 123 -11.68 -7.98 -8.08
C ALA A 123 -13.03 -7.27 -8.06
N HIS A 124 -13.30 -6.46 -9.07
CA HIS A 124 -14.62 -5.91 -9.31
C HIS A 124 -15.37 -6.85 -10.23
N LEU A 125 -16.34 -7.56 -9.67
CA LEU A 125 -17.12 -8.54 -10.40
C LEU A 125 -18.53 -8.01 -10.62
N ASP A 126 -19.10 -8.31 -11.79
CA ASP A 126 -20.54 -8.13 -11.99
C ASP A 126 -21.30 -9.32 -11.37
N ALA A 127 -22.48 -9.06 -10.80
CA ALA A 127 -23.20 -10.08 -10.04
C ALA A 127 -23.61 -11.31 -10.89
N ALA A 128 -23.86 -11.12 -12.20
CA ALA A 128 -24.19 -12.22 -13.10
C ALA A 128 -22.99 -13.15 -13.32
N ARG A 129 -21.80 -12.57 -13.45
CA ARG A 129 -20.52 -13.24 -13.68
C ARG A 129 -19.95 -13.86 -12.43
N VAL A 130 -20.27 -13.35 -11.23
CA VAL A 130 -19.93 -14.03 -9.97
C VAL A 130 -20.63 -15.38 -9.86
N ARG A 131 -21.92 -15.42 -10.18
CA ARG A 131 -22.68 -16.67 -10.18
C ARG A 131 -22.14 -17.65 -11.23
N GLU A 132 -21.81 -17.17 -12.42
CA GLU A 132 -21.26 -17.99 -13.50
C GLU A 132 -19.86 -18.55 -13.16
N MET A 133 -18.93 -17.70 -12.71
CA MET A 133 -17.53 -18.08 -12.52
C MET A 133 -17.27 -18.82 -11.20
N TYR A 134 -18.00 -18.46 -10.13
CA TYR A 134 -17.69 -18.91 -8.78
C TYR A 134 -18.86 -19.62 -8.08
N GLY A 135 -20.05 -19.64 -8.68
CA GLY A 135 -21.24 -20.23 -8.07
C GLY A 135 -21.76 -19.47 -6.84
N ILE A 136 -21.25 -18.27 -6.58
CA ILE A 136 -21.63 -17.43 -5.45
C ILE A 136 -22.83 -16.55 -5.86
N THR A 137 -23.81 -16.42 -4.97
CA THR A 137 -24.90 -15.44 -5.13
C THR A 137 -24.62 -14.31 -4.15
N ILE A 138 -24.37 -13.11 -4.68
CA ILE A 138 -24.13 -11.86 -3.95
C ILE A 138 -25.31 -10.90 -4.14
#